data_AF-A0A194PQ89-F1
#
_entry.id   AF-A0A194PQ89-F1
#
_cell.length_a   1.000
_cell.length_b   1.000
_cell.length_c   1.000
_cell.angle_alpha   90.00
_cell.angle_beta   90.00
_cell.angle_gamma   90.00
#
_symmetry.space_group_name_H-M   'P 1'
#
loop_
_entity.id
_entity.type
_entity.pdbx_description
1 polymer ?
#
loop_
_entity_poly.entity_id
_entity_poly.type
_entity_poly.pdbx_seq_one_letter_code
_entity_poly.pdbx_strand_id
1 'polypeptide(L)'
;MVLRFNNAPTENYTEDVGSKTTFRVLNSQVVTKPEFKFLEDTLYKNVSIIIWDPANYSSTLDEWYHHSDFPLFPVYKRLLEIRPKADVHLLHPNVLWSLWAVLQNSSSYRLRRNPPSSGFIGVWFALHRCGRVRVFEYVPSSRATRRCHYHAPRADPGCTLGAWHPLAQEKALAEAIRDNSDIDVFQRGFIDIPGVNIINCNT
;
A
#
# COMPACT_ATOMS: atom_id res chain seq x y z
N MET A 1 7.57 10.18 -9.31
CA MET A 1 6.23 9.94 -8.72
C MET A 1 6.40 9.78 -7.20
N VAL A 2 5.46 10.22 -6.36
CA VAL A 2 5.46 9.91 -4.91
C VAL A 2 4.14 9.22 -4.55
N LEU A 3 4.22 8.03 -3.96
CA LEU A 3 3.07 7.24 -3.54
C LEU A 3 2.96 7.27 -2.02
N ARG A 4 1.75 7.50 -1.49
CA ARG A 4 1.44 7.47 -0.06
C ARG A 4 0.28 6.52 0.24
N PHE A 5 0.03 6.24 1.51
CA PHE A 5 -0.96 5.25 1.94
C PHE A 5 -2.01 5.90 2.85
N ASN A 6 -3.26 5.46 2.71
CA ASN A 6 -4.34 5.76 3.64
C ASN A 6 -4.43 7.24 4.01
N ASN A 7 -4.57 7.59 5.29
CA ASN A 7 -4.68 8.94 5.80
C ASN A 7 -3.32 9.58 6.16
N ALA A 8 -2.20 9.06 5.64
CA ALA A 8 -0.87 9.55 5.99
C ALA A 8 -0.65 11.00 5.48
N PRO A 9 -0.50 12.00 6.37
CA PRO A 9 -0.45 13.42 6.02
C PRO A 9 0.96 13.89 5.65
N THR A 10 1.07 15.04 5.00
CA THR A 10 2.36 15.72 4.77
C THR A 10 2.49 16.99 5.61
N GLU A 11 1.37 17.68 5.85
CA GLU A 11 1.32 18.87 6.68
C GLU A 11 1.86 18.57 8.08
N ASN A 12 2.71 19.47 8.60
CA ASN A 12 3.47 19.32 9.85
C ASN A 12 4.54 18.22 9.89
N TYR A 13 4.76 17.48 8.79
CA TYR A 13 5.78 16.41 8.70
C TYR A 13 6.71 16.57 7.49
N THR A 14 6.68 17.72 6.80
CA THR A 14 7.33 17.91 5.50
C THR A 14 8.84 17.63 5.53
N GLU A 15 9.52 17.92 6.64
CA GLU A 15 10.97 17.66 6.78
C GLU A 15 11.29 16.17 6.76
N ASP A 16 10.41 15.34 7.33
CA ASP A 16 10.61 13.89 7.44
C ASP A 16 10.06 13.14 6.22
N VAL A 17 8.90 13.55 5.71
CA VAL A 17 8.16 12.78 4.70
C VAL A 17 7.99 13.48 3.36
N GLY A 18 8.46 14.72 3.22
CA GLY A 18 8.28 15.56 2.04
C GLY A 18 6.85 16.05 1.84
N SER A 19 6.65 16.96 0.87
CA SER A 19 5.35 17.61 0.60
C SER A 19 4.57 17.00 -0.57
N LYS A 20 5.24 16.32 -1.49
CA LYS A 20 4.61 15.82 -2.73
C LYS A 20 3.79 14.56 -2.48
N THR A 21 2.61 14.50 -3.09
CA THR A 21 1.82 13.27 -3.26
C THR A 21 1.34 13.21 -4.71
N THR A 22 1.61 12.10 -5.39
CA THR A 22 1.13 11.85 -6.78
C THR A 22 0.03 10.80 -6.77
N PHE A 23 0.28 9.68 -6.07
CA PHE A 23 -0.67 8.60 -5.90
C PHE A 23 -0.94 8.34 -4.41
N ARG A 24 -2.15 7.90 -4.11
CA ARG A 24 -2.51 7.39 -2.79
C ARG A 24 -3.21 6.04 -2.90
N VAL A 25 -2.69 5.04 -2.18
CA VAL A 25 -3.34 3.72 -2.07
C VAL A 25 -4.16 3.71 -0.78
N LEU A 26 -5.45 3.47 -0.90
CA LEU A 26 -6.42 3.43 0.20
C LEU A 26 -7.00 2.03 0.33
N ASN A 27 -7.14 1.54 1.57
CA ASN A 27 -8.07 0.44 1.81
C ASN A 27 -9.52 0.98 1.88
N SER A 28 -10.49 0.10 1.68
CA SER A 28 -11.92 0.41 1.73
C SER A 28 -12.39 0.91 3.09
N GLN A 29 -11.73 0.50 4.18
CA GLN A 29 -12.00 1.01 5.51
C GLN A 29 -11.78 2.54 5.60
N VAL A 30 -10.66 3.05 5.08
CA VAL A 30 -10.35 4.49 5.07
C VAL A 30 -11.34 5.27 4.21
N VAL A 31 -11.81 4.66 3.13
CA VAL A 31 -12.79 5.28 2.23
C VAL A 31 -14.17 5.40 2.88
N THR A 32 -14.56 4.43 3.71
CA THR A 32 -15.95 4.29 4.19
C THR A 32 -16.18 4.83 5.59
N LYS A 33 -15.15 4.86 6.44
CA LYS A 33 -15.30 5.26 7.83
C LYS A 33 -15.35 6.79 8.00
N PRO A 34 -16.35 7.35 8.73
CA PRO A 34 -16.56 8.80 8.84
C PRO A 34 -15.37 9.59 9.40
N GLU A 35 -14.56 9.00 10.29
CA GLU A 35 -13.42 9.68 10.91
C GLU A 35 -12.36 10.14 9.89
N PHE A 36 -12.29 9.50 8.71
CA PHE A 36 -11.35 9.86 7.66
C PHE A 36 -11.89 10.91 6.70
N LYS A 37 -13.19 11.24 6.72
CA LYS A 37 -13.78 12.30 5.90
C LYS A 37 -13.37 12.24 4.42
N PHE A 38 -13.39 11.04 3.83
CA PHE A 38 -12.82 10.78 2.50
C PHE A 38 -13.37 11.70 1.39
N LEU A 39 -14.64 12.08 1.46
CA LEU A 39 -15.27 12.93 0.45
C LEU A 39 -14.90 14.41 0.64
N GLU A 40 -14.66 14.84 1.88
CA GLU A 40 -14.50 16.24 2.29
C GLU A 40 -13.03 16.66 2.44
N ASP A 41 -12.17 15.81 2.97
CA ASP A 41 -10.80 16.13 3.32
C ASP A 41 -9.95 16.44 2.07
N THR A 42 -9.12 17.48 2.16
CA THR A 42 -8.24 17.91 1.07
C THR A 42 -7.11 16.90 0.80
N LEU A 43 -6.79 16.04 1.77
CA LEU A 43 -5.80 14.96 1.66
C LEU A 43 -6.10 13.99 0.49
N TYR A 44 -7.38 13.84 0.14
CA TYR A 44 -7.87 12.94 -0.91
C TYR A 44 -8.35 13.69 -2.17
N LYS A 45 -7.94 14.96 -2.34
CA LYS A 45 -8.27 15.78 -3.52
C LYS A 45 -7.01 16.06 -4.33
N ASN A 46 -7.18 16.24 -5.64
CA ASN A 46 -6.11 16.59 -6.59
C ASN A 46 -4.92 15.61 -6.58
N VAL A 47 -5.19 14.34 -6.29
CA VAL A 47 -4.24 13.23 -6.35
C VAL A 47 -4.91 12.03 -7.02
N SER A 48 -4.11 11.19 -7.66
CA SER A 48 -4.61 9.92 -8.19
C SER A 48 -4.78 8.91 -7.04
N ILE A 49 -5.87 8.15 -7.01
CA ILE A 49 -6.17 7.23 -5.92
C ILE A 49 -6.43 5.82 -6.45
N ILE A 50 -5.89 4.83 -5.76
CA ILE A 50 -6.23 3.42 -5.93
C ILE A 50 -6.87 2.94 -4.63
N ILE A 51 -8.10 2.45 -4.72
CA ILE A 51 -8.83 1.88 -3.59
C ILE A 51 -8.81 0.36 -3.73
N TRP A 52 -8.49 -0.35 -2.65
CA TRP A 52 -8.59 -1.81 -2.61
C TRP A 52 -9.50 -2.24 -1.46
N ASP A 53 -10.20 -3.36 -1.67
CA ASP A 53 -11.10 -3.99 -0.70
C ASP A 53 -10.81 -5.50 -0.71
N PRO A 54 -10.71 -6.16 0.45
CA PRO A 54 -10.59 -7.62 0.50
C PRO A 54 -11.79 -8.29 -0.16
N ALA A 55 -11.53 -9.34 -0.94
CA ALA A 55 -12.57 -10.25 -1.41
C ALA A 55 -12.09 -11.69 -1.20
N ASN A 56 -13.01 -12.63 -1.04
CA ASN A 56 -12.65 -14.04 -0.95
C ASN A 56 -12.01 -14.54 -2.27
N TYR A 57 -11.10 -15.52 -2.18
CA TYR A 57 -10.32 -16.03 -3.32
C TYR A 57 -11.18 -16.55 -4.46
N SER A 58 -12.30 -17.21 -4.14
CA SER A 58 -13.22 -17.77 -5.12
C SER A 58 -14.36 -16.84 -5.51
N SER A 59 -14.43 -15.63 -4.95
CA SER A 59 -15.57 -14.75 -5.17
C SER A 59 -15.58 -14.14 -6.56
N THR A 60 -16.77 -14.06 -7.15
CA THR A 60 -16.96 -13.32 -8.41
C THR A 60 -16.96 -11.81 -8.16
N LEU A 61 -16.82 -11.02 -9.22
CA LEU A 61 -16.95 -9.56 -9.11
C LEU A 61 -18.35 -9.14 -8.65
N ASP A 62 -19.39 -9.88 -9.05
CA ASP A 62 -20.77 -9.61 -8.63
C ASP A 62 -20.96 -9.88 -7.13
N GLU A 63 -20.42 -11.00 -6.64
CA GLU A 63 -20.42 -11.31 -5.21
C GLU A 63 -19.67 -10.24 -4.40
N TRP A 64 -18.47 -9.85 -4.85
CA TRP A 64 -17.69 -8.79 -4.20
C TRP A 64 -18.42 -7.44 -4.21
N TYR A 65 -19.09 -7.11 -5.32
CA TYR A 65 -19.86 -5.88 -5.42
C TYR A 65 -20.99 -5.80 -4.37
N HIS A 66 -21.69 -6.91 -4.15
CA HIS A 66 -22.78 -6.99 -3.17
C HIS A 66 -22.31 -7.26 -1.73
N HIS A 67 -21.12 -7.82 -1.53
CA HIS A 67 -20.58 -8.26 -0.23
C HIS A 67 -19.13 -7.81 -0.03
N SER A 68 -18.87 -6.52 -0.22
CA SER A 68 -17.56 -5.92 0.07
C SER A 68 -17.30 -5.89 1.58
N ASP A 69 -16.02 -5.95 1.99
CA ASP A 69 -15.62 -5.99 3.41
C ASP A 69 -16.05 -4.71 4.16
N PHE A 70 -16.07 -3.59 3.44
CA PHE A 70 -16.64 -2.32 3.87
C PHE A 70 -17.64 -1.81 2.82
N PRO A 71 -18.63 -0.95 3.17
CA PRO A 71 -19.65 -0.45 2.25
C PRO A 71 -19.08 0.57 1.23
N LEU A 72 -18.17 0.11 0.38
CA LEU A 72 -17.33 0.89 -0.52
C LEU A 72 -18.13 1.52 -1.66
N PHE A 73 -18.97 0.73 -2.32
CA PHE A 73 -19.62 1.15 -3.56
C PHE A 73 -20.57 2.35 -3.40
N PRO A 74 -21.38 2.47 -2.33
CA PRO A 74 -22.15 3.69 -2.08
C PRO A 74 -21.29 4.95 -1.99
N VAL A 75 -20.16 4.89 -1.26
CA VAL A 75 -19.26 6.04 -1.11
C VAL A 75 -18.53 6.35 -2.42
N TYR A 76 -18.09 5.32 -3.14
CA TYR A 76 -17.44 5.46 -4.44
C TYR A 76 -18.37 6.08 -5.49
N LYS A 77 -19.65 5.64 -5.55
CA LYS A 77 -20.66 6.27 -6.41
C LYS A 77 -20.86 7.75 -6.04
N ARG A 78 -20.98 8.05 -4.75
CA ARG A 78 -21.12 9.42 -4.27
C ARG A 78 -19.92 10.31 -4.64
N LEU A 79 -18.71 9.77 -4.56
CA LEU A 79 -17.50 10.45 -5.04
C LEU A 79 -17.64 10.83 -6.51
N LEU A 80 -18.05 9.89 -7.37
CA LEU A 80 -18.20 10.13 -8.81
C LEU A 80 -19.34 11.10 -9.14
N GLU A 81 -20.40 11.14 -8.34
CA GLU A 81 -21.46 12.15 -8.46
C GLU A 81 -20.93 13.57 -8.17
N ILE A 82 -20.18 13.74 -7.08
CA ILE A 82 -19.67 15.05 -6.64
C ILE A 82 -18.48 15.48 -7.50
N ARG A 83 -17.64 14.52 -7.93
CA ARG A 83 -16.40 14.76 -8.67
C ARG A 83 -16.28 13.78 -9.85
N PRO A 84 -17.04 13.98 -10.94
CA PRO A 84 -17.06 13.06 -12.09
C PRO A 84 -15.71 12.88 -12.80
N LYS A 85 -14.79 13.83 -12.62
CA LYS A 85 -13.44 13.82 -13.19
C LYS A 85 -12.35 13.37 -12.21
N ALA A 86 -12.73 12.86 -11.04
CA ALA A 86 -11.75 12.40 -10.05
C ALA A 86 -10.98 11.18 -10.59
N ASP A 87 -9.65 11.24 -10.51
CA ASP A 87 -8.78 10.13 -10.92
C ASP A 87 -8.68 9.09 -9.79
N VAL A 88 -9.77 8.35 -9.59
CA VAL A 88 -9.89 7.36 -8.50
C VAL A 88 -10.32 6.02 -9.11
N HIS A 89 -9.58 4.97 -8.80
CA HIS A 89 -9.76 3.64 -9.38
C HIS A 89 -9.98 2.60 -8.30
N LEU A 90 -10.81 1.60 -8.59
CA LEU A 90 -10.94 0.40 -7.76
C LEU A 90 -9.96 -0.67 -8.26
N LEU A 91 -9.14 -1.20 -7.36
CA LEU A 91 -8.26 -2.32 -7.66
C LEU A 91 -9.10 -3.58 -7.82
N HIS A 92 -8.89 -4.31 -8.91
CA HIS A 92 -9.56 -5.60 -9.11
C HIS A 92 -9.16 -6.58 -7.99
N PRO A 93 -10.11 -7.21 -7.27
CA PRO A 93 -9.82 -8.01 -6.07
C PRO A 93 -8.86 -9.19 -6.32
N ASN A 94 -8.92 -9.83 -7.48
CA ASN A 94 -7.97 -10.90 -7.86
C ASN A 94 -6.49 -10.48 -7.79
N VAL A 95 -6.17 -9.19 -7.95
CA VAL A 95 -4.79 -8.71 -7.81
C VAL A 95 -4.24 -9.01 -6.41
N LEU A 96 -5.07 -8.88 -5.37
CA LEU A 96 -4.66 -9.19 -4.00
C LEU A 96 -4.19 -10.64 -3.86
N TRP A 97 -4.89 -11.57 -4.51
CA TRP A 97 -4.58 -12.98 -4.47
C TRP A 97 -3.39 -13.37 -5.36
N SER A 98 -3.23 -12.72 -6.51
CA SER A 98 -2.02 -12.85 -7.33
C SER A 98 -0.77 -12.38 -6.55
N LEU A 99 -0.88 -11.27 -5.84
CA LEU A 99 0.21 -10.76 -4.99
C LEU A 99 0.47 -11.67 -3.79
N TRP A 100 -0.59 -12.20 -3.17
CA TRP A 100 -0.44 -13.20 -2.11
C TRP A 100 0.28 -14.46 -2.61
N ALA A 101 -0.02 -14.92 -3.82
CA ALA A 101 0.65 -16.09 -4.41
C ALA A 101 2.14 -15.83 -4.64
N VAL A 102 2.54 -14.62 -5.05
CA VAL A 102 3.96 -14.23 -5.15
C VAL A 102 4.65 -14.30 -3.79
N LEU A 103 4.01 -13.80 -2.73
CA LEU A 103 4.54 -13.89 -1.37
C LEU A 103 4.65 -15.35 -0.91
N GLN A 104 3.64 -16.17 -1.18
CA GLN A 104 3.65 -17.59 -0.81
C GLN A 104 4.76 -18.35 -1.56
N ASN A 105 4.95 -18.09 -2.85
CA ASN A 105 5.97 -18.75 -3.67
C ASN A 105 7.40 -18.34 -3.27
N SER A 106 7.57 -17.15 -2.68
CA SER A 106 8.86 -16.69 -2.15
C SER A 106 9.08 -17.06 -0.68
N SER A 107 8.13 -17.75 -0.03
CA SER A 107 8.21 -18.11 1.38
C SER A 107 8.57 -19.58 1.58
N SER A 108 9.40 -19.86 2.59
CA SER A 108 9.73 -21.22 3.01
C SER A 108 8.63 -21.88 3.87
N TYR A 109 7.58 -21.14 4.22
CA TYR A 109 6.49 -21.61 5.07
C TYR A 109 5.13 -21.17 4.51
N ARG A 110 4.07 -21.79 5.03
CA ARG A 110 2.70 -21.46 4.62
C ARG A 110 2.25 -20.14 5.25
N LEU A 111 1.91 -19.17 4.40
CA LEU A 111 1.34 -17.90 4.83
C LEU A 111 -0.14 -18.03 5.19
N ARG A 112 -0.61 -17.15 6.08
CA ARG A 112 -2.05 -16.96 6.28
C ARG A 112 -2.66 -16.36 5.01
N ARG A 113 -3.85 -16.82 4.63
CA ARG A 113 -4.60 -16.32 3.45
C ARG A 113 -5.29 -15.00 3.74
N ASN A 114 -4.51 -14.00 4.11
CA ASN A 114 -4.95 -12.61 4.22
C ASN A 114 -4.31 -11.80 3.08
N PRO A 115 -4.97 -10.75 2.59
CA PRO A 115 -4.42 -9.95 1.51
C PRO A 115 -3.09 -9.31 1.93
N PRO A 116 -2.18 -9.01 0.97
CA PRO A 116 -1.00 -8.22 1.24
C PRO A 116 -1.35 -6.82 1.77
N SER A 117 -0.39 -6.16 2.41
CA SER A 117 -0.57 -4.80 2.91
C SER A 117 -0.76 -3.78 1.77
N SER A 118 -1.39 -2.64 2.08
CA SER A 118 -1.39 -1.48 1.17
C SER A 118 0.02 -1.12 0.70
N GLY A 119 1.02 -1.27 1.59
CA GLY A 119 2.43 -1.03 1.29
C GLY A 119 2.94 -1.89 0.14
N PHE A 120 2.71 -3.20 0.20
CA PHE A 120 3.12 -4.13 -0.85
C PHE A 120 2.38 -3.89 -2.17
N ILE A 121 1.08 -3.59 -2.11
CA ILE A 121 0.30 -3.18 -3.29
C ILE A 121 0.91 -1.92 -3.94
N GLY A 122 1.30 -0.94 -3.13
CA GLY A 122 1.95 0.28 -3.62
C GLY A 122 3.32 0.04 -4.25
N VAL A 123 4.14 -0.84 -3.65
CA VAL A 123 5.43 -1.25 -4.22
C VAL A 123 5.22 -1.93 -5.57
N TRP A 124 4.34 -2.93 -5.65
CA TRP A 124 3.98 -3.60 -6.91
C TRP A 124 3.54 -2.59 -7.98
N PHE A 125 2.61 -1.70 -7.64
CA PHE A 125 2.12 -0.68 -8.56
C PHE A 125 3.23 0.25 -9.06
N ALA A 126 4.13 0.67 -8.18
CA ALA A 126 5.24 1.55 -8.54
C ALA A 126 6.27 0.85 -9.44
N LEU A 127 6.56 -0.43 -9.19
CA LEU A 127 7.52 -1.21 -9.97
C LEU A 127 7.10 -1.40 -11.43
N HIS A 128 5.79 -1.42 -11.70
CA HIS A 128 5.26 -1.46 -13.07
C HIS A 128 5.27 -0.10 -13.80
N ARG A 129 5.54 1.01 -13.10
CA ARG A 129 5.42 2.37 -13.63
C ARG A 129 6.71 3.18 -13.61
N CYS A 130 7.72 2.72 -12.88
CA CYS A 130 8.95 3.46 -12.66
C CYS A 130 10.14 2.52 -12.91
N GLY A 131 11.17 3.00 -13.62
CA GLY A 131 12.41 2.23 -13.81
C GLY A 131 13.19 1.99 -12.52
N ARG A 132 12.96 2.79 -11.48
CA ARG A 132 13.54 2.60 -10.15
C ARG A 132 12.55 3.08 -9.09
N VAL A 133 12.40 2.31 -8.02
CA VAL A 133 11.49 2.60 -6.92
C VAL A 133 12.28 2.64 -5.62
N ARG A 134 12.29 3.80 -4.96
CA ARG A 134 12.82 3.97 -3.61
C ARG A 134 11.68 3.83 -2.60
N VAL A 135 11.83 2.95 -1.62
CA VAL A 135 10.82 2.67 -0.59
C VAL A 135 11.39 3.01 0.78
N PHE A 136 10.77 3.96 1.49
CA PHE A 136 11.25 4.46 2.78
C PHE A 136 10.56 3.77 3.95
N GLU A 137 11.33 3.42 4.98
CA GLU A 137 10.90 2.80 6.25
C GLU A 137 9.99 1.58 6.08
N TYR A 138 10.09 0.90 4.93
CA TYR A 138 9.37 -0.33 4.65
C TYR A 138 10.08 -1.52 5.30
N VAL A 139 11.34 -1.71 4.94
CA VAL A 139 12.32 -2.44 5.77
C VAL A 139 12.78 -1.45 6.85
N PRO A 140 12.62 -1.77 8.14
CA PRO A 140 12.87 -0.82 9.22
C PRO A 140 14.36 -0.52 9.37
N SER A 141 14.69 0.77 9.54
CA SER A 141 16.05 1.22 9.86
C SER A 141 16.38 1.06 11.35
N SER A 142 17.55 1.57 11.77
CA SER A 142 17.94 1.75 13.17
C SER A 142 16.98 2.63 13.97
N ARG A 143 16.07 3.35 13.30
CA ARG A 143 14.97 4.12 13.93
C ARG A 143 13.72 3.28 14.23
N ALA A 144 13.78 1.96 14.05
CA ALA A 144 12.68 1.05 14.34
C ALA A 144 12.07 1.34 15.72
N THR A 145 10.75 1.49 15.76
CA THR A 145 10.00 1.85 16.96
C THR A 145 8.70 1.08 17.05
N ARG A 146 8.10 1.04 18.24
CA ARG A 146 6.75 0.49 18.45
C ARG A 146 5.66 1.42 17.93
N ARG A 147 5.96 2.70 17.63
CA ARG A 147 4.98 3.65 17.09
C ARG A 147 4.53 3.19 15.70
N CYS A 148 3.22 2.99 15.53
CA CYS A 148 2.65 2.42 14.30
C CYS A 148 2.73 3.37 13.10
N HIS A 149 2.52 4.67 13.33
CA HIS A 149 2.53 5.69 12.29
C HIS A 149 3.28 6.94 12.77
N TYR A 150 4.01 7.61 11.87
CA TYR A 150 4.73 8.84 12.22
C TYR A 150 3.80 9.97 12.72
N HIS A 151 2.54 9.96 12.29
CA HIS A 151 1.53 10.97 12.59
C HIS A 151 0.54 10.57 13.68
N ALA A 152 0.81 9.49 14.43
CA ALA A 152 -0.05 9.05 15.52
C ALA A 152 0.76 8.53 16.72
N PRO A 153 0.30 8.75 17.97
CA PRO A 153 1.02 8.30 19.16
C PRO A 153 0.87 6.80 19.43
N ARG A 154 -0.06 6.11 18.75
CA ARG A 154 -0.38 4.70 18.98
C ARG A 154 0.85 3.81 18.78
N ALA A 155 1.13 2.96 19.78
CA ALA A 155 2.15 1.94 19.72
C ALA A 155 1.54 0.57 19.41
N ASP A 156 1.98 -0.06 18.33
CA ASP A 156 1.51 -1.37 17.88
C ASP A 156 2.62 -2.04 17.04
N PRO A 157 3.41 -2.96 17.62
CA PRO A 157 4.46 -3.68 16.90
C PRO A 157 3.93 -4.49 15.70
N GLY A 158 2.64 -4.83 15.68
CA GLY A 158 2.00 -5.51 14.56
C GLY A 158 2.02 -4.70 13.26
N CYS A 159 2.11 -3.37 13.35
CA CYS A 159 2.27 -2.49 12.19
C CYS A 159 3.64 -2.65 11.50
N THR A 160 4.66 -3.08 12.23
CA THR A 160 6.01 -3.27 11.69
C THR A 160 6.28 -4.71 11.31
N LEU A 161 5.86 -5.68 12.14
CA LEU A 161 6.22 -7.09 11.95
C LEU A 161 5.10 -7.95 11.33
N GLY A 162 3.88 -7.42 11.28
CA GLY A 162 2.72 -8.19 10.82
C GLY A 162 1.83 -8.68 11.95
N ALA A 163 0.53 -8.69 11.67
CA ALA A 163 -0.49 -9.31 12.50
C ALA A 163 -1.52 -9.97 11.58
N TRP A 164 -2.28 -9.15 10.85
CA TRP A 164 -3.24 -9.61 9.86
C TRP A 164 -2.58 -9.88 8.50
N HIS A 165 -1.85 -8.90 7.97
CA HIS A 165 -1.08 -9.02 6.73
C HIS A 165 0.21 -9.86 6.89
N PRO A 166 0.68 -10.54 5.83
CA PRO A 166 1.98 -11.23 5.82
C PRO A 166 3.19 -10.27 5.74
N LEU A 167 3.19 -9.18 6.52
CA LEU A 167 4.18 -8.09 6.45
C LEU A 167 5.64 -8.55 6.56
N ALA A 168 5.94 -9.53 7.42
CA ALA A 168 7.29 -10.07 7.54
C ALA A 168 7.80 -10.65 6.22
N GLN A 169 6.97 -11.44 5.52
CA GLN A 169 7.34 -11.99 4.20
C GLN A 169 7.41 -10.91 3.13
N GLU A 170 6.51 -9.92 3.17
CA GLU A 170 6.55 -8.79 2.24
C GLU A 170 7.88 -8.03 2.34
N LYS A 171 8.37 -7.82 3.56
CA LYS A 171 9.66 -7.16 3.82
C LYS A 171 10.83 -8.06 3.44
N ALA A 172 10.78 -9.35 3.75
CA ALA A 172 11.82 -10.31 3.37
C ALA A 172 11.98 -10.37 1.84
N LEU A 173 10.87 -10.39 1.09
CA LEU A 173 10.91 -10.34 -0.37
C LEU A 173 11.47 -9.00 -0.87
N ALA A 174 11.01 -7.87 -0.33
CA ALA A 174 11.50 -6.55 -0.72
C ALA A 174 13.00 -6.38 -0.44
N GLU A 175 13.49 -6.94 0.67
CA GLU A 175 14.90 -6.98 1.03
C GLU A 175 15.71 -7.88 0.09
N ALA A 176 15.15 -9.01 -0.35
CA ALA A 176 15.83 -9.91 -1.28
C ALA A 176 15.97 -9.34 -2.71
N ILE A 177 15.11 -8.41 -3.11
CA ILE A 177 15.08 -7.84 -4.47
C ILE A 177 15.67 -6.43 -4.57
N ARG A 178 16.10 -5.83 -3.46
CA ARG A 178 16.75 -4.52 -3.47
C ARG A 178 18.19 -4.61 -3.99
N ASP A 179 18.69 -3.50 -4.53
CA ASP A 179 20.03 -3.43 -5.14
C ASP A 179 20.95 -2.37 -4.50
N ASN A 180 20.52 -1.71 -3.42
CA ASN A 180 21.29 -0.70 -2.68
C ASN A 180 22.02 -1.29 -1.46
N SER A 181 22.85 -0.48 -0.79
CA SER A 181 23.71 -0.93 0.32
C SER A 181 22.96 -1.12 1.64
N ASP A 182 23.49 -1.98 2.51
CA ASP A 182 22.99 -2.18 3.88
C ASP A 182 23.01 -0.89 4.72
N ILE A 183 23.95 0.02 4.44
CA ILE A 183 24.01 1.33 5.09
C ILE A 183 22.77 2.16 4.73
N ASP A 184 22.37 2.15 3.46
CA ASP A 184 21.17 2.86 3.02
C ASP A 184 19.91 2.25 3.67
N VAL A 185 19.83 0.92 3.80
CA VAL A 185 18.70 0.25 4.44
C VAL A 185 18.67 0.52 5.95
N PHE A 186 19.71 0.11 6.67
CA PHE A 186 19.67 0.04 8.12
C PHE A 186 20.06 1.35 8.82
N GLN A 187 20.74 2.28 8.14
CA GLN A 187 21.05 3.61 8.71
C GLN A 187 20.19 4.71 8.11
N ARG A 188 19.92 4.67 6.79
CA ARG A 188 19.15 5.72 6.11
C ARG A 188 17.68 5.39 5.93
N GLY A 189 17.27 4.13 6.08
CA GLY A 189 15.86 3.72 6.08
C GLY A 189 15.21 3.75 4.71
N PHE A 190 15.94 3.36 3.67
CA PHE A 190 15.32 3.09 2.38
C PHE A 190 15.95 1.91 1.64
N ILE A 191 15.12 1.23 0.87
CA ILE A 191 15.55 0.26 -0.14
C ILE A 191 15.30 0.85 -1.53
N ASP A 192 16.15 0.50 -2.49
CA ASP A 192 15.91 0.76 -3.90
C ASP A 192 15.70 -0.55 -4.64
N ILE A 193 14.64 -0.59 -5.46
CA ILE A 193 14.26 -1.77 -6.23
C ILE A 193 14.18 -1.38 -7.72
N PRO A 194 14.78 -2.16 -8.64
CA PRO A 194 14.66 -1.95 -10.06
C PRO A 194 13.22 -2.18 -10.54
N GLY A 195 12.73 -1.30 -11.42
CA GLY A 195 11.42 -1.44 -12.04
C GLY A 195 11.32 -2.67 -12.95
N VAL A 196 10.12 -3.22 -13.10
CA VAL A 196 9.90 -4.42 -13.95
C VAL A 196 10.28 -4.15 -15.40
N ASN A 197 10.10 -2.91 -15.86
CA ASN A 197 10.41 -2.50 -17.24
C ASN A 197 11.91 -2.47 -17.58
N ILE A 198 12.80 -2.64 -16.59
CA ILE A 198 14.25 -2.70 -16.80
C ILE A 198 14.84 -4.08 -16.47
N ILE A 199 14.02 -5.06 -16.08
CA ILE A 199 14.46 -6.42 -15.80
C ILE A 199 14.55 -7.20 -17.11
N ASN A 200 15.69 -7.83 -17.35
CA ASN A 200 15.87 -8.78 -18.45
C ASN A 200 15.68 -10.20 -17.94
N CYS A 201 14.63 -10.87 -18.41
CA CYS A 201 14.43 -12.29 -18.19
C CYS A 201 14.95 -13.04 -19.43
N ASN A 202 16.02 -13.82 -19.29
CA ASN A 202 16.40 -14.76 -20.34
C ASN A 202 15.38 -15.91 -20.32
N THR A 203 14.63 -16.06 -21.41
CA THR A 203 13.73 -17.20 -21.64
C THR A 203 14.51 -18.46 -21.99
#